data_AF-A0A6J5DF75-F1
#
_entry.id   AF-A0A6J5DF75-F1
#
_cell.length_a   1.000
_cell.length_b   1.000
_cell.length_c   1.000
_cell.angle_alpha   90.00
_cell.angle_beta   90.00
_cell.angle_gamma   90.00
#
_symmetry.space_group_name_H-M   'P 1'
#
loop_
_entity.id
_entity.type
_entity.pdbx_description
1 polymer ?
#
loop_
_entity_poly.entity_id
_entity_poly.type
_entity_poly.pdbx_seq_one_letter_code
_entity_poly.pdbx_strand_id
1 'polypeptide(L)'
;MMRFVGLRDGNYILLLVDEDNPNVSNRITCSAPCDFAKSQTMAGDMILKTETLRVVPNSLIGEMIEDAMSGQLVPYGQHTETLNQPQQSQNKAVSTPSNMPADQPVANQPASDATNAPLQQTSFDCTKAKSIPEFLICHDPDLAASDRDLAATYQQAKDAVIDKTAFAERTRKQWNFREKNCRDKECLTSWYAYQKRVLAKIAQTGDVNVQDN
;
A
#
# COMPACT_ATOMS: atom_id res chain seq x y z
N MET A 1 2.80 4.02 13.17
CA MET A 1 2.17 5.32 13.44
C MET A 1 3.16 6.45 13.17
N MET A 2 2.77 7.46 12.39
CA MET A 2 3.56 8.68 12.16
C MET A 2 3.16 9.77 13.18
N ARG A 3 4.14 10.50 13.71
CA ARG A 3 3.96 11.55 14.73
C ARG A 3 4.87 12.73 14.43
N PHE A 4 4.32 13.91 14.19
CA PHE A 4 5.10 15.15 14.13
C PHE A 4 5.47 15.59 15.55
N VAL A 5 6.75 15.88 15.82
CA VAL A 5 7.22 16.27 17.16
C VAL A 5 7.33 17.80 17.30
N GLY A 6 7.45 18.52 16.18
CA GLY A 6 7.56 19.98 16.13
C GLY A 6 8.89 20.48 15.55
N LEU A 7 9.09 21.79 15.65
CA LEU A 7 10.31 22.50 15.27
C LEU A 7 11.20 22.73 16.50
N ARG A 8 12.47 22.31 16.46
CA ARG A 8 13.48 22.61 17.50
C ARG A 8 14.79 23.05 16.86
N ASP A 9 15.34 24.18 17.32
CA ASP A 9 16.63 24.71 16.84
C ASP A 9 16.72 24.84 15.31
N GLY A 10 15.62 25.23 14.66
CA GLY A 10 15.51 25.33 13.20
C GLY A 10 15.31 24.00 12.45
N ASN A 11 15.21 22.87 13.17
CA ASN A 11 15.01 21.54 12.60
C ASN A 11 13.58 21.02 12.82
N TYR A 12 12.92 20.59 11.75
CA TYR A 12 11.64 19.88 11.79
C TYR A 12 11.89 18.43 12.18
N ILE A 13 11.15 17.93 13.18
CA ILE A 13 11.33 16.58 13.71
C ILE A 13 10.05 15.76 13.50
N LEU A 14 10.18 14.68 12.75
CA LEU A 14 9.13 13.68 12.51
C LEU A 14 9.56 12.34 13.10
N LEU A 15 8.63 11.62 13.73
CA LEU A 15 8.88 10.31 14.33
C LEU A 15 7.94 9.27 13.72
N LEU A 16 8.51 8.28 13.06
CA LEU A 16 7.79 7.11 12.57
C LEU A 16 7.99 5.99 13.59
N VAL A 17 6.98 5.75 14.41
CA VAL A 17 6.99 4.65 15.40
C VAL A 17 6.41 3.42 14.72
N ASP A 18 7.10 2.29 14.83
CA ASP A 18 6.58 1.00 14.36
C ASP A 18 5.41 0.56 15.27
N GLU A 19 4.32 0.08 14.66
CA GLU A 19 3.11 -0.33 15.42
C GLU A 19 3.25 -1.73 16.01
N ASP A 20 4.06 -2.57 15.39
CA ASP A 20 4.36 -3.93 15.83
C ASP A 20 5.53 -3.96 16.83
N ASN A 21 6.42 -2.94 16.80
CA ASN A 21 7.47 -2.76 17.79
C ASN A 21 7.65 -1.27 18.23
N PRO A 22 6.90 -0.79 19.24
CA PRO A 22 6.95 0.61 19.67
C PRO A 22 8.29 1.04 20.28
N ASN A 23 9.20 0.10 20.57
CA ASN A 23 10.55 0.41 21.02
C ASN A 23 11.45 0.86 19.87
N VAL A 24 11.10 0.56 18.61
CA VAL A 24 11.85 0.98 17.43
C VAL A 24 11.10 2.11 16.72
N SER A 25 11.81 3.20 16.47
CA SER A 25 11.24 4.36 15.77
C SER A 25 12.29 5.02 14.89
N ASN A 26 11.87 5.53 13.73
CA ASN A 26 12.74 6.27 12.83
C ASN A 26 12.47 7.78 13.00
N ARG A 27 13.46 8.50 13.52
CA ARG A 27 13.43 9.96 13.68
C ARG A 27 13.99 10.61 12.43
N ILE A 28 13.15 11.31 11.69
CA ILE A 28 13.55 12.14 10.56
C ILE A 28 13.73 13.58 11.05
N THR A 29 14.82 14.23 10.65
CA THR A 29 15.16 15.59 11.07
C THR A 29 15.73 16.38 9.90
N CYS A 30 15.14 17.52 9.56
CA CYS A 30 15.63 18.39 8.47
C CYS A 30 15.59 19.87 8.87
N SER A 31 16.55 20.65 8.38
CA SER A 31 16.57 22.11 8.47
C SER A 31 16.09 22.70 7.14
N ALA A 32 15.24 23.74 7.15
CA ALA A 32 14.80 24.43 5.94
C ALA A 32 16.01 24.83 5.04
N PRO A 33 15.97 24.64 3.71
CA PRO A 33 14.82 24.25 2.87
C PRO A 33 14.52 22.73 2.83
N CYS A 34 15.14 21.92 3.70
CA CYS A 34 14.90 20.48 3.85
C CYS A 34 15.19 19.60 2.61
N ASP A 35 15.97 20.05 1.63
CA ASP A 35 16.46 19.22 0.50
C ASP A 35 17.08 17.87 0.93
N PHE A 36 17.64 17.85 2.14
CA PHE A 36 18.19 16.67 2.78
C PHE A 36 17.65 16.53 4.20
N ALA A 37 17.24 15.32 4.56
CA ALA A 37 16.79 14.97 5.89
C ALA A 37 17.68 13.87 6.48
N LYS A 38 18.04 14.03 7.75
CA LYS A 38 18.73 13.03 8.53
C LYS A 38 17.71 12.04 9.09
N SER A 39 17.74 10.81 8.62
CA SER A 39 16.96 9.70 9.17
C SER A 39 17.79 8.99 10.23
N GLN A 40 17.19 8.73 11.40
CA GLN A 40 17.86 8.06 12.51
C GLN A 40 16.97 6.97 13.08
N THR A 41 17.31 5.71 12.80
CA THR A 41 16.66 4.56 13.44
C THR A 41 17.08 4.52 14.91
N MET A 42 16.12 4.63 15.80
CA MET A 42 16.29 4.59 17.25
C MET A 42 15.68 3.31 17.82
N ALA A 43 16.31 2.74 18.85
CA ALA A 43 15.72 1.75 19.73
C ALA A 43 15.74 2.31 21.16
N GLY A 44 14.56 2.68 21.66
CA GLY A 44 14.44 3.58 22.81
C GLY A 44 15.19 4.89 22.55
N ASP A 45 16.05 5.28 23.48
CA ASP A 45 16.88 6.49 23.37
C ASP A 45 18.19 6.29 22.57
N MET A 46 18.53 5.06 22.18
CA MET A 46 19.77 4.76 21.46
C MET A 46 19.57 4.86 19.94
N ILE A 47 20.47 5.58 19.26
CA ILE A 47 20.51 5.68 17.80
C ILE A 47 21.25 4.44 17.25
N LEU A 48 20.52 3.55 16.59
CA LEU A 48 21.06 2.34 15.96
C LEU A 48 21.66 2.61 14.57
N LYS A 49 21.05 3.51 13.79
CA LYS A 49 21.48 3.85 12.43
C LYS A 49 21.27 5.34 12.17
N THR A 50 22.09 5.92 11.32
CA THR A 50 21.91 7.30 10.82
C THR A 50 22.19 7.30 9.33
N GLU A 51 21.25 7.83 8.55
CA GLU A 51 21.28 7.88 7.09
C GLU A 51 20.86 9.28 6.63
N THR A 52 21.42 9.74 5.52
CA THR A 52 21.03 11.02 4.89
C THR A 52 20.14 10.71 3.71
N LEU A 53 18.87 11.11 3.80
CA LEU A 53 17.88 10.99 2.74
C LEU A 53 17.84 12.30 1.95
N ARG A 54 17.82 12.21 0.62
CA ARG A 54 17.37 13.35 -0.21
C ARG A 54 15.84 13.41 -0.12
N VAL A 55 15.32 14.57 0.26
CA VAL A 55 13.89 14.82 0.23
C VAL A 55 13.52 15.25 -1.19
N VAL A 56 12.45 14.67 -1.73
CA VAL A 56 11.92 15.05 -3.05
C VAL A 56 10.43 15.36 -2.91
N PRO A 57 9.88 16.39 -3.59
CA PRO A 57 8.49 16.79 -3.43
C PRO A 57 7.49 15.65 -3.65
N ASN A 58 7.74 14.81 -4.66
CA ASN A 58 6.89 13.66 -5.01
C ASN A 58 7.14 12.42 -4.14
N SER A 59 7.45 12.60 -2.86
CA SER A 59 7.63 11.49 -1.91
C SER A 59 6.84 11.76 -0.63
N LEU A 60 6.35 10.69 0.01
CA LEU A 60 5.61 10.78 1.25
C LEU A 60 6.35 11.59 2.33
N ILE A 61 7.68 11.47 2.40
CA ILE A 61 8.52 12.24 3.33
C ILE A 61 8.60 13.72 2.91
N GLY A 62 8.61 14.01 1.60
CA GLY A 62 8.58 15.37 1.06
C GLY A 62 7.27 16.10 1.35
N GLU A 63 6.14 15.49 1.00
CA GLU A 63 4.80 16.01 1.31
C GLU A 63 4.64 16.26 2.82
N MET A 64 5.03 15.30 3.66
CA MET A 64 5.01 15.47 5.13
C MET A 64 5.93 16.59 5.65
N ILE A 65 7.06 16.84 4.99
CA ILE A 65 7.97 17.94 5.36
C ILE A 65 7.42 19.28 4.87
N GLU A 66 6.77 19.32 3.71
CA GLU A 66 6.10 20.51 3.18
C GLU A 66 4.89 20.90 4.04
N ASP A 67 4.11 19.93 4.53
CA ASP A 67 3.04 20.14 5.53
C ASP A 67 3.60 20.65 6.87
N ALA A 68 4.78 20.16 7.29
CA ALA A 68 5.46 20.66 8.48
C ALA A 68 5.98 22.10 8.30
N MET A 69 6.54 22.41 7.13
CA MET A 69 7.06 23.74 6.77
C MET A 69 5.94 24.78 6.58
N SER A 70 4.80 24.37 6.03
CA SER A 70 3.60 25.21 5.88
C SER A 70 2.76 25.33 7.16
N GLY A 71 3.13 24.63 8.24
CA GLY A 71 2.48 24.72 9.54
C GLY A 71 1.14 23.97 9.64
N GLN A 72 0.86 23.06 8.71
CA GLN A 72 -0.37 22.25 8.68
C GLN A 72 -0.33 21.08 9.68
N LEU A 73 0.86 20.61 10.08
CA LEU A 73 0.99 19.52 11.04
C LEU A 73 0.94 20.02 12.51
N VAL A 74 -0.01 19.49 13.27
CA VAL A 74 -0.10 19.69 14.72
C VAL A 74 0.88 18.76 15.45
N PRO A 75 1.68 19.25 16.42
CA PRO A 75 2.57 18.40 17.21
C PRO A 75 1.81 17.32 17.99
N TYR A 76 2.30 16.09 17.93
CA TYR A 76 1.74 14.96 18.67
C TYR A 76 1.84 15.21 20.18
N GLY A 77 0.69 15.18 20.86
CA GLY A 77 0.56 15.59 22.26
C GLY A 77 0.00 17.01 22.45
N GLN A 78 -0.41 17.70 21.38
CA GLN A 78 -1.11 19.00 21.42
C GLN A 78 -2.53 18.91 20.82
N HIS A 79 -3.36 17.98 21.33
CA HIS A 79 -4.80 18.00 21.04
C HIS A 79 -5.53 18.91 22.03
N THR A 80 -5.71 20.18 21.66
CA THR A 80 -6.91 20.93 22.05
C THR A 80 -7.96 20.78 20.95
N GLU A 81 -9.18 20.45 21.33
CA GLU A 81 -10.28 20.11 20.43
C GLU A 81 -10.73 21.31 19.58
N THR A 82 -10.94 21.09 18.27
CA THR A 82 -12.00 21.82 17.56
C THR A 82 -12.56 21.00 16.40
N LEU A 83 -13.88 20.77 16.39
CA LEU A 83 -14.60 20.29 15.22
C LEU A 83 -14.67 21.39 14.16
N ASN A 84 -14.50 21.05 12.88
CA ASN A 84 -15.55 21.25 11.86
C ASN A 84 -15.13 20.76 10.45
N GLN A 85 -16.06 20.06 9.79
CA GLN A 85 -16.16 19.94 8.34
C GLN A 85 -17.04 21.11 7.83
N PRO A 86 -17.01 21.52 6.54
CA PRO A 86 -17.78 20.77 5.51
C PRO A 86 -17.31 20.87 4.02
N GLN A 87 -17.77 19.90 3.19
CA GLN A 87 -18.23 20.04 1.77
C GLN A 87 -17.29 20.64 0.68
N GLN A 88 -16.92 19.95 -0.42
CA GLN A 88 -17.65 19.64 -1.69
C GLN A 88 -16.75 20.02 -2.92
N SER A 89 -16.92 19.67 -4.22
CA SER A 89 -17.81 18.77 -5.00
C SER A 89 -17.31 18.59 -6.47
N GLN A 90 -18.02 17.76 -7.28
CA GLN A 90 -18.17 17.77 -8.77
C GLN A 90 -17.32 16.87 -9.70
N ASN A 91 -17.95 15.76 -10.12
CA ASN A 91 -18.09 15.17 -11.47
C ASN A 91 -17.27 15.68 -12.68
N LYS A 92 -16.71 14.74 -13.45
CA LYS A 92 -17.02 14.59 -14.91
C LYS A 92 -16.81 13.14 -15.39
N ALA A 93 -17.40 12.79 -16.55
CA ALA A 93 -17.63 11.40 -16.96
C ALA A 93 -16.99 11.02 -18.32
N VAL A 94 -16.57 9.75 -18.42
CA VAL A 94 -16.62 8.83 -19.60
C VAL A 94 -15.75 9.15 -20.85
N SER A 95 -14.86 8.23 -21.21
CA SER A 95 -15.01 7.32 -22.39
C SER A 95 -13.83 6.34 -22.59
N THR A 96 -14.16 5.11 -22.96
CA THR A 96 -13.25 4.05 -23.47
C THR A 96 -13.43 3.91 -25.00
N PRO A 97 -12.49 3.32 -25.75
CA PRO A 97 -12.65 1.90 -26.10
C PRO A 97 -11.34 1.08 -26.23
N SER A 98 -11.52 -0.24 -26.38
CA SER A 98 -10.54 -1.33 -26.33
C SER A 98 -9.72 -1.57 -27.62
N ASN A 99 -8.58 -2.29 -27.52
CA ASN A 99 -8.36 -3.55 -28.26
C ASN A 99 -7.08 -4.33 -27.86
N MET A 100 -7.16 -5.67 -27.88
CA MET A 100 -6.04 -6.62 -28.05
C MET A 100 -5.95 -7.08 -29.52
N PRO A 101 -4.84 -7.68 -29.99
CA PRO A 101 -4.59 -9.14 -29.92
C PRO A 101 -3.19 -9.46 -29.29
N ALA A 102 -2.86 -10.60 -28.66
CA ALA A 102 -3.12 -12.03 -28.83
C ALA A 102 -1.91 -12.82 -29.41
N ASP A 103 -1.60 -13.92 -28.72
CA ASP A 103 -0.80 -15.11 -29.08
C ASP A 103 0.74 -15.23 -28.84
N GLN A 104 1.12 -16.50 -28.66
CA GLN A 104 2.33 -17.08 -28.01
C GLN A 104 3.30 -17.66 -29.08
N PRO A 105 4.22 -18.62 -28.80
CA PRO A 105 5.00 -19.01 -27.59
C PRO A 105 6.53 -19.12 -27.90
N VAL A 106 7.35 -19.63 -26.96
CA VAL A 106 8.46 -20.63 -27.15
C VAL A 106 9.16 -20.89 -25.78
N ALA A 107 9.82 -22.05 -25.63
CA ALA A 107 10.09 -22.69 -24.34
C ALA A 107 11.58 -22.83 -23.92
N ASN A 108 11.75 -23.36 -22.69
CA ASN A 108 12.89 -24.11 -22.14
C ASN A 108 14.20 -23.42 -21.67
N GLN A 109 14.29 -23.28 -20.33
CA GLN A 109 15.41 -23.73 -19.43
C GLN A 109 16.83 -23.11 -19.59
N PRO A 110 17.72 -23.18 -18.58
CA PRO A 110 17.62 -23.82 -17.25
C PRO A 110 17.76 -22.85 -16.05
N ALA A 111 17.68 -23.39 -14.82
CA ALA A 111 17.74 -22.61 -13.59
C ALA A 111 19.16 -22.44 -13.03
N SER A 112 19.70 -21.20 -13.07
CA SER A 112 20.79 -20.72 -12.20
C SER A 112 20.80 -19.16 -12.12
N ASP A 113 19.96 -18.55 -11.26
CA ASP A 113 20.22 -17.24 -10.61
C ASP A 113 18.99 -16.76 -9.79
N ALA A 114 18.83 -17.31 -8.59
CA ALA A 114 17.70 -17.04 -7.71
C ALA A 114 17.81 -15.70 -6.93
N THR A 115 18.34 -14.65 -7.56
CA THR A 115 18.55 -13.34 -6.92
C THR A 115 18.34 -12.13 -7.83
N ASN A 116 18.02 -12.32 -9.11
CA ASN A 116 17.81 -11.21 -10.06
C ASN A 116 16.77 -11.53 -11.15
N ALA A 117 15.75 -12.34 -10.82
CA ALA A 117 14.59 -12.52 -11.69
C ALA A 117 13.86 -11.17 -11.88
N PRO A 118 13.42 -10.82 -13.10
CA PRO A 118 12.68 -9.59 -13.32
C PRO A 118 11.37 -9.58 -12.54
N LEU A 119 11.02 -8.42 -11.99
CA LEU A 119 9.74 -8.21 -11.30
C LEU A 119 8.59 -8.58 -12.23
N GLN A 120 7.66 -9.38 -11.72
CA GLN A 120 6.50 -9.82 -12.47
C GLN A 120 5.50 -8.67 -12.63
N GLN A 121 4.79 -8.66 -13.76
CA GLN A 121 3.67 -7.72 -13.96
C GLN A 121 2.52 -8.12 -13.04
N THR A 122 2.17 -7.30 -12.05
CA THR A 122 1.01 -7.54 -11.17
C THR A 122 -0.11 -6.53 -11.47
N SER A 123 -1.19 -6.56 -10.70
CA SER A 123 -2.24 -5.52 -10.74
C SER A 123 -1.87 -4.25 -9.96
N PHE A 124 -0.73 -4.27 -9.26
CA PHE A 124 -0.17 -3.16 -8.50
C PHE A 124 1.26 -2.85 -8.99
N ASP A 125 1.92 -1.90 -8.34
CA ASP A 125 3.28 -1.51 -8.70
C ASP A 125 4.30 -2.24 -7.81
N CYS A 126 5.03 -3.19 -8.38
CA CYS A 126 6.05 -3.96 -7.67
C CYS A 126 7.23 -3.11 -7.15
N THR A 127 7.46 -1.91 -7.69
CA THR A 127 8.46 -0.98 -7.14
C THR A 127 7.99 -0.30 -5.84
N LYS A 128 6.68 -0.40 -5.54
CA LYS A 128 6.05 0.13 -4.33
C LYS A 128 5.68 -0.96 -3.31
N ALA A 129 6.02 -2.22 -3.58
CA ALA A 129 5.80 -3.35 -2.67
C ALA A 129 6.46 -3.12 -1.31
N LYS A 130 5.69 -3.25 -0.23
CA LYS A 130 6.12 -3.00 1.16
C LYS A 130 5.84 -4.18 2.09
N SER A 131 4.95 -5.10 1.71
CA SER A 131 4.61 -6.27 2.53
C SER A 131 5.23 -7.57 2.00
N ILE A 132 5.31 -8.57 2.88
CA ILE A 132 5.76 -9.93 2.52
C ILE A 132 4.85 -10.53 1.42
N PRO A 133 3.50 -10.45 1.52
CA PRO A 133 2.61 -10.78 0.41
C PRO A 133 2.97 -10.10 -0.92
N GLU A 134 3.11 -8.78 -0.95
CA GLU A 134 3.42 -8.03 -2.17
C GLU A 134 4.78 -8.45 -2.77
N PHE A 135 5.80 -8.61 -1.92
CA PHE A 135 7.11 -9.10 -2.35
C PHE A 135 7.02 -10.50 -2.98
N LEU A 136 6.31 -11.43 -2.36
CA LEU A 136 6.11 -12.79 -2.89
C LEU A 136 5.38 -12.77 -4.24
N ILE A 137 4.32 -11.97 -4.37
CA ILE A 137 3.55 -11.84 -5.61
C ILE A 137 4.42 -11.25 -6.74
N CYS A 138 5.31 -10.31 -6.43
CA CYS A 138 6.19 -9.66 -7.41
C CYS A 138 7.35 -10.53 -7.92
N HIS A 139 7.72 -11.60 -7.20
CA HIS A 139 8.83 -12.48 -7.56
C HIS A 139 8.38 -13.90 -7.96
N ASP A 140 7.08 -14.19 -7.92
CA ASP A 140 6.51 -15.49 -8.30
C ASP A 140 5.51 -15.35 -9.46
N PRO A 141 5.72 -16.04 -10.60
CA PRO A 141 4.88 -15.86 -11.78
C PRO A 141 3.45 -16.37 -11.60
N ASP A 142 3.22 -17.38 -10.77
CA ASP A 142 1.89 -17.97 -10.53
C ASP A 142 1.05 -17.06 -9.62
N LEU A 143 1.69 -16.47 -8.60
CA LEU A 143 1.06 -15.46 -7.75
C LEU A 143 0.77 -14.17 -8.53
N ALA A 144 1.70 -13.72 -9.38
CA ALA A 144 1.46 -12.56 -10.25
C ALA A 144 0.32 -12.79 -11.25
N ALA A 145 0.21 -13.99 -11.83
CA ALA A 145 -0.93 -14.37 -12.65
C ALA A 145 -2.24 -14.36 -11.85
N SER A 146 -2.24 -14.96 -10.66
CA SER A 146 -3.38 -14.98 -9.73
C SER A 146 -3.84 -13.58 -9.32
N ASP A 147 -2.91 -12.65 -9.18
CA ASP A 147 -3.20 -11.25 -8.86
C ASP A 147 -3.89 -10.50 -10.00
N ARG A 148 -3.41 -10.65 -11.24
CA ARG A 148 -4.06 -10.08 -12.44
C ARG A 148 -5.47 -10.67 -12.65
N ASP A 149 -5.60 -11.98 -12.49
CA ASP A 149 -6.89 -12.70 -12.55
C ASP A 149 -7.89 -12.19 -11.50
N LEU A 150 -7.41 -11.96 -10.27
CA LEU A 150 -8.25 -11.45 -9.19
C LEU A 150 -8.68 -10.01 -9.48
N ALA A 151 -7.80 -9.16 -10.00
CA ALA A 151 -8.11 -7.78 -10.35
C ALA A 151 -9.20 -7.69 -11.42
N ALA A 152 -9.17 -8.54 -12.45
CA ALA A 152 -10.24 -8.64 -13.45
C ALA A 152 -11.58 -9.06 -12.82
N THR A 153 -11.56 -10.10 -11.98
CA THR A 153 -12.75 -10.59 -11.27
C THR A 153 -13.31 -9.54 -10.29
N TYR A 154 -12.44 -8.75 -9.65
CA TYR A 154 -12.81 -7.68 -8.74
C TYR A 154 -13.56 -6.54 -9.44
N GLN A 155 -13.15 -6.12 -10.65
CA GLN A 155 -13.90 -5.10 -11.39
C GLN A 155 -15.29 -5.62 -11.77
N GLN A 156 -15.41 -6.86 -12.27
CA GLN A 156 -16.70 -7.48 -12.58
C GLN A 156 -17.63 -7.50 -11.35
N ALA A 157 -17.11 -7.88 -10.18
CA ALA A 157 -17.86 -7.86 -8.93
C ALA A 157 -18.26 -6.43 -8.51
N LYS A 158 -17.36 -5.45 -8.63
CA LYS A 158 -17.58 -4.04 -8.30
C LYS A 158 -18.63 -3.36 -9.20
N ASP A 159 -18.74 -3.80 -10.45
CA ASP A 159 -19.70 -3.27 -11.41
C ASP A 159 -21.10 -3.90 -11.25
N ALA A 160 -21.16 -5.20 -10.89
CA ALA A 160 -22.41 -5.92 -10.65
C ALA A 160 -23.06 -5.65 -9.27
N VAL A 161 -22.27 -5.23 -8.27
CA VAL A 161 -22.74 -5.17 -6.87
C VAL A 161 -23.70 -4.01 -6.60
N ILE A 162 -24.77 -4.33 -5.86
CA ILE A 162 -25.82 -3.36 -5.48
C ILE A 162 -25.30 -2.42 -4.38
N ASP A 163 -24.71 -2.96 -3.31
CA ASP A 163 -24.11 -2.19 -2.22
C ASP A 163 -22.59 -2.08 -2.37
N LYS A 164 -22.15 -0.96 -2.95
CA LYS A 164 -20.73 -0.65 -3.17
C LYS A 164 -19.97 -0.37 -1.86
N THR A 165 -20.65 0.07 -0.81
CA THR A 165 -20.03 0.36 0.49
C THR A 165 -19.72 -0.94 1.22
N ALA A 166 -20.72 -1.83 1.36
CA ALA A 166 -20.52 -3.15 1.95
C ALA A 166 -19.50 -3.98 1.14
N PHE A 167 -19.50 -3.87 -0.20
CA PHE A 167 -18.49 -4.50 -1.05
C PHE A 167 -17.07 -4.03 -0.73
N ALA A 168 -16.85 -2.71 -0.66
CA ALA A 168 -15.56 -2.12 -0.33
C ALA A 168 -15.09 -2.51 1.08
N GLU A 169 -15.98 -2.54 2.06
CA GLU A 169 -15.65 -3.05 3.40
C GLU A 169 -15.26 -4.53 3.40
N ARG A 170 -16.05 -5.38 2.74
CA ARG A 170 -15.77 -6.83 2.65
C ARG A 170 -14.41 -7.07 2.01
N THR A 171 -14.13 -6.41 0.89
CA THR A 171 -12.85 -6.58 0.21
C THR A 171 -11.69 -5.99 0.99
N ARG A 172 -11.84 -4.82 1.64
CA ARG A 172 -10.82 -4.28 2.56
C ARG A 172 -10.51 -5.24 3.72
N LYS A 173 -11.53 -5.90 4.30
CA LYS A 173 -11.35 -6.93 5.34
C LYS A 173 -10.54 -8.13 4.81
N GLN A 174 -10.81 -8.58 3.59
CA GLN A 174 -10.09 -9.69 2.95
C GLN A 174 -8.64 -9.34 2.56
N TRP A 175 -8.40 -8.12 2.05
CA TRP A 175 -7.04 -7.63 1.81
C TRP A 175 -6.25 -7.48 3.11
N ASN A 176 -6.83 -6.88 4.15
CA ASN A 176 -6.19 -6.81 5.47
C ASN A 176 -5.88 -8.21 6.06
N PHE A 177 -6.72 -9.21 5.80
CA PHE A 177 -6.44 -10.59 6.18
C PHE A 177 -5.20 -11.14 5.46
N ARG A 178 -5.10 -10.95 4.13
CA ARG A 178 -3.92 -11.33 3.33
C ARG A 178 -2.64 -10.71 3.90
N GLU A 179 -2.64 -9.39 4.12
CA GLU A 179 -1.49 -8.65 4.65
C GLU A 179 -1.04 -9.14 6.02
N LYS A 180 -1.98 -9.50 6.90
CA LYS A 180 -1.66 -9.93 8.26
C LYS A 180 -1.26 -11.41 8.37
N ASN A 181 -1.89 -12.29 7.60
CA ASN A 181 -1.81 -13.74 7.86
C ASN A 181 -0.94 -14.50 6.85
N CYS A 182 -0.81 -14.06 5.60
CA CYS A 182 0.00 -14.78 4.63
C CYS A 182 1.47 -14.37 4.67
N ARG A 183 2.35 -15.37 4.72
CA ARG A 183 3.82 -15.21 4.76
C ARG A 183 4.57 -16.11 3.78
N ASP A 184 3.84 -16.90 2.99
CA ASP A 184 4.34 -17.90 2.04
C ASP A 184 3.43 -18.00 0.80
N LYS A 185 3.88 -18.77 -0.20
CA LYS A 185 3.15 -18.99 -1.46
C LYS A 185 1.87 -19.82 -1.27
N GLU A 186 1.83 -20.75 -0.33
CA GLU A 186 0.70 -21.66 -0.14
C GLU A 186 -0.53 -20.94 0.44
N CYS A 187 -0.31 -20.07 1.44
CA CYS A 187 -1.34 -19.18 1.97
C CYS A 187 -1.86 -18.23 0.90
N LEU A 188 -0.98 -17.59 0.13
CA LEU A 188 -1.39 -16.66 -0.93
C LEU A 188 -2.19 -17.37 -2.02
N THR A 189 -1.73 -18.53 -2.49
CA THR A 189 -2.44 -19.34 -3.50
C THR A 189 -3.83 -19.74 -3.01
N SER A 190 -3.94 -20.19 -1.75
CA SER A 190 -5.21 -20.56 -1.12
C SER A 190 -6.15 -19.35 -0.97
N TRP A 191 -5.62 -18.20 -0.57
CA TRP A 191 -6.35 -16.94 -0.44
C TRP A 191 -6.86 -16.44 -1.80
N TYR A 192 -6.01 -16.43 -2.85
CA TYR A 192 -6.41 -16.05 -4.20
C TYR A 192 -7.52 -16.97 -4.73
N ALA A 193 -7.40 -18.29 -4.54
CA ALA A 193 -8.42 -19.24 -4.97
C ALA A 193 -9.77 -19.02 -4.27
N TYR A 194 -9.77 -18.79 -2.95
CA TYR A 194 -10.99 -18.44 -2.19
C TYR A 194 -11.59 -17.10 -2.65
N GLN A 195 -10.78 -16.04 -2.68
CA GLN A 195 -11.24 -14.69 -2.98
C GLN A 195 -11.75 -14.58 -4.42
N LYS A 196 -11.15 -15.30 -5.38
CA LYS A 196 -11.64 -15.38 -6.77
C LYS A 196 -13.02 -16.03 -6.85
N ARG A 197 -13.27 -17.13 -6.12
CA ARG A 197 -14.61 -17.76 -6.08
C ARG A 197 -15.67 -16.88 -5.43
N VAL A 198 -15.34 -16.22 -4.32
CA VAL A 198 -16.22 -15.24 -3.66
C VAL A 198 -16.57 -14.09 -4.61
N LEU A 199 -15.58 -13.43 -5.21
CA LEU A 199 -15.81 -12.31 -6.11
C LEU A 199 -16.57 -12.74 -7.37
N ALA A 200 -16.29 -13.91 -7.94
CA ALA A 200 -17.04 -14.44 -9.08
C ALA A 200 -18.52 -14.70 -8.75
N LYS A 201 -18.84 -15.23 -7.56
CA LYS A 201 -20.22 -15.38 -7.08
C LYS A 201 -20.89 -13.99 -6.92
N ILE A 202 -20.21 -13.00 -6.32
CA ILE A 202 -20.72 -11.61 -6.20
C ILE A 202 -20.96 -10.98 -7.59
N ALA A 203 -20.08 -11.19 -8.56
CA ALA A 203 -20.22 -10.70 -9.93
C ALA A 203 -21.45 -11.29 -10.67
N GLN A 204 -21.92 -12.47 -10.26
CA GLN A 204 -23.11 -13.12 -10.84
C GLN A 204 -24.41 -12.72 -10.14
N THR A 205 -24.38 -12.48 -8.83
CA THR A 205 -25.60 -12.24 -8.02
C THR A 205 -25.85 -10.77 -7.67
N GLY A 206 -24.80 -9.94 -7.68
CA GLY A 206 -24.84 -8.57 -7.15
C GLY A 206 -24.93 -8.46 -5.62
N ASP A 207 -24.93 -9.59 -4.89
CA ASP A 207 -25.03 -9.65 -3.43
C ASP A 207 -23.65 -9.79 -2.76
N VAL A 208 -23.31 -8.81 -1.92
CA VAL A 208 -22.07 -8.78 -1.12
C VAL A 208 -21.97 -9.93 -0.12
N ASN A 209 -23.10 -10.45 0.36
CA ASN A 209 -23.16 -11.38 1.49
C ASN A 209 -22.92 -12.84 1.11
N VAL A 210 -22.88 -13.12 -0.20
CA VAL A 210 -22.63 -14.47 -0.75
C VAL A 210 -21.40 -15.12 -0.11
N GLN A 211 -21.50 -16.41 0.19
CA GLN A 211 -20.44 -17.18 0.83
C GLN A 211 -19.85 -18.22 -0.13
N ASP A 212 -18.59 -18.57 0.11
CA ASP A 212 -17.97 -19.67 -0.61
C ASP A 212 -18.34 -21.00 0.06
N ASN A 213 -19.58 -21.41 -0.19
CA ASN A 213 -20.13 -22.73 0.10
C ASN A 213 -19.68 -23.76 -0.94
#